data_AF-A0A8S3RWX0-F1
#
_entry.id   AF-A0A8S3RWX0-F1
#
_cell.length_a   1.000
_cell.length_b   1.000
_cell.length_c   1.000
_cell.angle_alpha   90.00
_cell.angle_beta   90.00
_cell.angle_gamma   90.00
#
_symmetry.space_group_name_H-M   'P 1'
#
loop_
_entity.id
_entity.type
_entity.pdbx_description
1 polymer ?
#
loop_
_entity_poly.entity_id
_entity_poly.type
_entity_poly.pdbx_seq_one_letter_code
_entity_poly.pdbx_strand_id
1 'polypeptide(L)'
;MLRILSKDENFEDKISGLPLCLRQDNMIQKFDIEIAVFRTKFFDLLPESASQFLHGKLVNRITGNKIHGLKPFTLKDFIEWLPYTVSLEKYRTVDKAVEWNPESSKIPTRSWIKNVWCFIKGEMLPYQSDNHARILHELKDLLPWCLIPCKIEHEQLCGGFLITYARHYLYNKVDSERRREMNEKKCVNLLYPLGDINAVLDINTFHGDLAQALNSLKLPVLDTNDSLLGSLTPSIESCTGVLKCLYLNREMLQKSHSILHQEHCTVILEFLSECFRCGRGEQVHPDLITWIKEIPIHVTVSGCVTSLNTTQMILVVPSGMPTNGIDVWAKQTQTTLLKTTTNCEVYLKHSICRREVYATLMRNIFYKHFNIYLYKIVKRI
;
A
#
# COMPACT_ATOMS: atom_id res chain seq x y z
N MET A 1 44.40 -21.43 -9.19
CA MET A 1 44.73 -20.70 -10.42
C MET A 1 44.22 -19.26 -10.39
N LEU A 2 42.90 -18.97 -10.42
CA LEU A 2 42.38 -17.58 -10.36
C LEU A 2 42.92 -16.74 -9.17
N ARG A 3 43.01 -17.33 -7.97
CA ARG A 3 43.58 -16.68 -6.77
C ARG A 3 45.09 -16.36 -6.87
N ILE A 4 45.79 -17.07 -7.75
CA ILE A 4 47.23 -16.87 -8.00
C ILE A 4 47.40 -15.76 -9.03
N LEU A 5 46.60 -15.81 -10.10
CA LEU A 5 46.57 -14.80 -11.15
C LEU A 5 46.11 -13.43 -10.63
N SER A 6 45.17 -13.38 -9.67
CA SER A 6 44.67 -12.14 -9.07
C SER A 6 45.69 -11.36 -8.23
N LYS A 7 46.92 -11.85 -8.10
CA LYS A 7 48.03 -11.17 -7.41
C LYS A 7 48.99 -10.47 -8.38
N ASP A 8 48.79 -10.64 -9.70
CA ASP A 8 49.58 -9.98 -10.75
C ASP A 8 49.06 -8.55 -10.95
N GLU A 9 49.97 -7.57 -11.09
CA GLU A 9 49.63 -6.15 -11.23
C GLU A 9 48.80 -5.85 -12.49
N ASN A 10 48.88 -6.69 -13.53
CA ASN A 10 48.12 -6.56 -14.78
C ASN A 10 47.07 -7.68 -14.95
N PHE A 11 46.58 -8.25 -13.86
CA PHE A 11 45.59 -9.32 -13.88
C PHE A 11 44.33 -8.96 -14.67
N GLU A 12 43.86 -7.70 -14.54
CA GLU A 12 42.62 -7.23 -15.16
C GLU A 12 42.65 -7.38 -16.70
N ASP A 13 43.80 -7.12 -17.33
CA ASP A 13 44.01 -7.24 -18.78
C ASP A 13 44.33 -8.68 -19.20
N LYS A 14 45.15 -9.37 -18.42
CA LYS A 14 45.65 -10.72 -18.73
C LYS A 14 44.59 -11.81 -18.60
N ILE A 15 43.49 -11.54 -17.91
CA ILE A 15 42.42 -12.52 -17.76
C ILE A 15 41.61 -12.69 -19.06
N SER A 16 41.60 -11.67 -19.92
CA SER A 16 40.89 -11.70 -21.20
C SER A 16 41.38 -12.86 -22.06
N GLY A 17 40.45 -13.58 -22.69
CA GLY A 17 40.72 -14.78 -23.48
C GLY A 17 40.97 -16.07 -22.68
N LEU A 18 41.15 -16.02 -21.35
CA LEU A 18 41.37 -17.23 -20.53
C LEU A 18 40.05 -17.98 -20.28
N PRO A 19 39.99 -19.31 -20.47
CA PRO A 19 38.81 -20.16 -20.25
C PRO A 19 38.58 -20.45 -18.76
N LEU A 20 38.50 -19.40 -17.94
CA LEU A 20 38.36 -19.49 -16.49
C LEU A 20 37.09 -18.79 -15.98
N CYS A 21 36.24 -18.29 -16.89
CA CYS A 21 34.97 -17.67 -16.55
C CYS A 21 33.91 -18.76 -16.34
N LEU A 22 33.77 -19.23 -15.09
CA LEU A 22 32.69 -20.15 -14.72
C LEU A 22 31.41 -19.36 -14.49
N ARG A 23 30.37 -19.69 -15.26
CA ARG A 23 29.04 -19.07 -15.18
C ARG A 23 28.14 -19.83 -14.20
N GLN A 24 27.03 -19.20 -13.81
CA GLN A 24 26.11 -19.76 -12.82
C GLN A 24 25.35 -20.99 -13.35
N ASP A 25 25.26 -21.17 -14.67
CA ASP A 25 24.77 -22.39 -15.33
C ASP A 25 25.81 -23.55 -15.34
N ASN A 26 26.92 -23.40 -14.62
CA ASN A 26 28.05 -24.33 -14.55
C ASN A 26 28.84 -24.52 -15.85
N MET A 27 28.64 -23.65 -16.84
CA MET A 27 29.44 -23.65 -18.06
C MET A 27 30.68 -22.78 -17.91
N ILE A 28 31.80 -23.24 -18.45
CA ILE A 28 33.06 -22.47 -18.49
C ILE A 28 33.18 -21.82 -19.87
N GLN A 29 33.51 -20.53 -19.87
CA GLN A 29 33.85 -19.79 -21.07
C GLN A 29 35.13 -18.97 -20.90
N LYS A 30 35.58 -18.37 -21.99
CA LYS A 30 36.64 -17.37 -21.96
C LYS A 30 36.12 -16.07 -21.35
N PHE A 31 36.95 -15.36 -20.59
CA PHE A 31 36.67 -13.96 -20.30
C PHE A 31 36.72 -13.18 -21.62
N ASP A 32 35.64 -12.51 -21.96
CA ASP A 32 35.50 -11.80 -23.23
C ASP A 32 34.73 -10.51 -22.99
N ILE A 33 35.24 -9.40 -23.54
CA ILE A 33 34.64 -8.07 -23.41
C ILE A 33 33.32 -8.02 -24.18
N GLU A 34 33.23 -8.72 -25.31
CA GLU A 34 32.03 -8.74 -26.15
C GLU A 34 30.90 -9.56 -25.52
N ILE A 35 31.24 -10.53 -24.68
CA ILE A 35 30.31 -11.45 -23.99
C ILE A 35 30.51 -11.34 -22.47
N ALA A 36 30.44 -10.11 -21.96
CA ALA A 36 30.67 -9.84 -20.55
C ALA A 36 29.57 -10.42 -19.66
N VAL A 37 29.95 -11.08 -18.56
CA VAL A 37 29.02 -11.67 -17.59
C VAL A 37 28.82 -10.77 -16.38
N PHE A 38 27.62 -10.81 -15.82
CA PHE A 38 27.27 -10.09 -14.61
C PHE A 38 28.00 -10.62 -13.39
N ARG A 39 28.67 -9.73 -12.68
CA ARG A 39 29.26 -10.01 -11.38
C ARG A 39 28.39 -9.39 -10.29
N THR A 40 27.67 -10.22 -9.56
CA THR A 40 26.83 -9.78 -8.44
C THR A 40 26.68 -10.88 -7.40
N LYS A 41 26.44 -10.49 -6.14
CA LYS A 41 26.04 -11.43 -5.07
C LYS A 41 24.61 -11.94 -5.23
N PHE A 42 23.83 -11.32 -6.11
CA PHE A 42 22.41 -11.60 -6.39
C PHE A 42 22.22 -12.44 -7.66
N PHE A 43 23.15 -13.35 -7.93
CA PHE A 43 23.14 -14.22 -9.13
C PHE A 43 21.96 -15.20 -9.17
N ASP A 44 21.26 -15.36 -8.05
CA ASP A 44 20.10 -16.24 -7.85
C ASP A 44 18.76 -15.56 -8.15
N LEU A 45 18.74 -14.24 -8.39
CA LEU A 45 17.50 -13.51 -8.69
C LEU A 45 16.88 -13.89 -10.02
N LEU A 46 17.68 -14.32 -10.99
CA LEU A 46 17.25 -14.59 -12.36
C LEU A 46 17.74 -15.98 -12.83
N PRO A 47 17.19 -17.08 -12.26
CA PRO A 47 17.66 -18.43 -12.55
C PRO A 47 17.54 -18.82 -14.03
N GLU A 48 16.50 -18.35 -14.72
CA GLU A 48 16.31 -18.60 -16.17
C GLU A 48 17.36 -17.87 -17.03
N SER A 49 18.12 -16.95 -16.44
CA SER A 49 19.21 -16.22 -17.08
C SER A 49 20.56 -16.53 -16.42
N ALA A 50 20.71 -17.69 -15.77
CA ALA A 50 21.93 -18.09 -15.07
C ALA A 50 23.20 -18.03 -15.95
N SER A 51 23.07 -18.24 -17.26
CA SER A 51 24.18 -18.11 -18.21
C SER A 51 24.77 -16.70 -18.29
N GLN A 52 24.05 -15.68 -17.83
CA GLN A 52 24.51 -14.30 -17.84
C GLN A 52 25.34 -13.94 -16.60
N PHE A 53 25.37 -14.79 -15.57
CA PHE A 53 25.98 -14.49 -14.28
C PHE A 53 27.27 -15.27 -14.04
N LEU A 54 28.25 -14.60 -13.45
CA LEU A 54 29.43 -15.25 -12.90
C LEU A 54 29.02 -16.15 -11.73
N HIS A 55 29.56 -17.36 -11.68
CA HIS A 55 29.24 -18.33 -10.64
C HIS A 55 29.52 -17.79 -9.23
N GLY A 56 28.58 -17.96 -8.30
CA GLY A 56 28.63 -17.38 -6.95
C GLY A 56 29.92 -17.63 -6.17
N LYS A 57 30.52 -18.83 -6.31
CA LYS A 57 31.83 -19.15 -5.71
C LYS A 57 32.99 -18.27 -6.19
N LEU A 58 32.89 -17.65 -7.38
CA LEU A 58 33.90 -16.78 -7.97
C LEU A 58 33.67 -15.30 -7.66
N VAL A 59 32.42 -14.87 -7.47
CA VAL A 59 32.03 -13.46 -7.25
C VAL A 59 32.87 -12.79 -6.14
N ASN A 60 33.10 -13.51 -5.04
CA ASN A 60 33.87 -13.02 -3.88
C ASN A 60 35.38 -13.32 -3.96
N ARG A 61 35.82 -14.16 -4.90
CA ARG A 61 37.23 -14.58 -5.01
C ARG A 61 38.04 -13.69 -5.94
N ILE A 62 37.37 -12.99 -6.83
CA ILE A 62 37.98 -12.08 -7.79
C ILE A 62 38.13 -10.71 -7.11
N THR A 63 39.35 -10.23 -6.92
CA THR A 63 39.62 -8.92 -6.30
C THR A 63 40.00 -7.93 -7.41
N GLY A 64 39.12 -6.97 -7.72
CA GLY A 64 39.28 -6.02 -8.83
C GLY A 64 37.92 -5.57 -9.35
N ASN A 65 37.76 -4.29 -9.65
CA ASN A 65 36.46 -3.71 -10.04
C ASN A 65 36.32 -3.55 -11.56
N LYS A 66 37.42 -3.62 -12.32
CA LYS A 66 37.44 -3.37 -13.77
C LYS A 66 38.07 -4.54 -14.52
N ILE A 67 37.42 -5.69 -14.43
CA ILE A 67 37.94 -6.92 -15.01
C ILE A 67 37.32 -7.13 -16.38
N HIS A 68 38.17 -7.32 -17.39
CA HIS A 68 37.71 -7.56 -18.75
C HIS A 68 36.77 -8.78 -18.82
N GLY A 69 35.60 -8.59 -19.41
CA GLY A 69 34.53 -9.59 -19.50
C GLY A 69 33.68 -9.75 -18.24
N LEU A 70 33.82 -8.89 -17.24
CA LEU A 70 32.88 -8.76 -16.13
C LEU A 70 32.22 -7.38 -16.14
N LYS A 71 30.90 -7.34 -15.95
CA LYS A 71 30.14 -6.10 -15.79
C LYS A 71 29.33 -6.09 -14.48
N PRO A 72 29.06 -4.92 -13.88
CA PRO A 72 28.15 -4.83 -12.75
C PRO A 72 26.73 -5.21 -13.16
N PHE A 73 25.95 -5.68 -12.21
CA PHE A 73 24.52 -5.95 -12.40
C PHE A 73 23.72 -4.79 -11.81
N THR A 74 23.05 -4.01 -12.66
CA THR A 74 22.33 -2.80 -12.26
C THR A 74 20.82 -3.03 -12.22
N LEU A 75 20.09 -2.09 -11.64
CA LEU A 75 18.62 -2.10 -11.66
C LEU A 75 18.04 -2.23 -13.09
N LYS A 76 18.66 -1.57 -14.08
CA LYS A 76 18.22 -1.63 -15.48
C LYS A 76 18.37 -3.05 -16.05
N ASP A 77 19.50 -3.69 -15.77
CA ASP A 77 19.72 -5.08 -16.17
C ASP A 77 18.68 -5.99 -15.50
N PHE A 78 18.43 -5.81 -14.19
CA PHE A 78 17.41 -6.60 -13.50
C PHE A 78 16.03 -6.49 -14.17
N ILE A 79 15.59 -5.27 -14.51
CA ILE A 79 14.30 -5.05 -15.18
C ILE A 79 14.26 -5.68 -16.58
N GLU A 80 15.34 -5.58 -17.35
CA GLU A 80 15.45 -6.14 -18.69
C GLU A 80 15.29 -7.67 -18.68
N TRP A 81 15.87 -8.33 -17.67
CA TRP A 81 15.90 -9.79 -17.59
C TRP A 81 14.78 -10.41 -16.73
N LEU A 82 14.08 -9.61 -15.92
CA LEU A 82 12.96 -10.05 -15.07
C LEU A 82 11.85 -10.83 -15.83
N PRO A 83 11.43 -10.44 -17.06
CA PRO A 83 10.43 -11.16 -17.83
C PRO A 83 10.73 -12.63 -18.12
N TYR A 84 12.01 -13.01 -18.15
CA TYR A 84 12.41 -14.40 -18.40
C TYR A 84 12.24 -15.28 -17.16
N THR A 85 12.27 -14.68 -15.97
CA THR A 85 12.17 -15.40 -14.69
C THR A 85 10.75 -15.38 -14.13
N VAL A 86 10.03 -14.27 -14.28
CA VAL A 86 8.71 -14.05 -13.72
C VAL A 86 7.70 -13.80 -14.84
N SER A 87 6.59 -14.54 -14.83
CA SER A 87 5.54 -14.43 -15.83
C SER A 87 5.01 -12.99 -15.96
N LEU A 88 5.19 -12.41 -17.15
CA LEU A 88 4.64 -11.10 -17.53
C LEU A 88 3.13 -11.06 -17.38
N GLU A 89 2.43 -12.07 -17.87
CA GLU A 89 0.96 -12.13 -17.85
C GLU A 89 0.39 -12.14 -16.44
N LYS A 90 1.11 -12.76 -15.50
CA LYS A 90 0.63 -12.92 -14.13
C LYS A 90 1.05 -11.77 -13.21
N TYR A 91 2.31 -11.33 -13.27
CA TYR A 91 2.88 -10.44 -12.25
C TYR A 91 3.22 -9.03 -12.75
N ARG A 92 2.99 -8.71 -14.03
CA ARG A 92 3.12 -7.35 -14.56
C ARG A 92 1.73 -6.75 -14.80
N THR A 93 1.24 -5.96 -13.86
CA THR A 93 -0.08 -5.32 -13.91
C THR A 93 -0.01 -3.90 -13.37
N VAL A 94 -0.88 -3.02 -13.86
CA VAL A 94 -0.86 -1.60 -13.43
C VAL A 94 -1.65 -1.38 -12.14
N ASP A 95 -2.68 -2.18 -11.91
CA ASP A 95 -3.70 -1.90 -10.88
C ASP A 95 -4.18 -3.14 -10.12
N LYS A 96 -3.53 -4.31 -10.28
CA LYS A 96 -4.07 -5.58 -9.79
C LYS A 96 -3.13 -6.32 -8.86
N ALA A 97 -3.59 -6.54 -7.63
CA ALA A 97 -2.94 -7.46 -6.73
C ALA A 97 -3.09 -8.91 -7.21
N VAL A 98 -2.06 -9.71 -7.00
CA VAL A 98 -1.98 -11.09 -7.50
C VAL A 98 -1.85 -12.04 -6.32
N GLU A 99 -2.70 -13.07 -6.27
CA GLU A 99 -2.53 -14.14 -5.30
C GLU A 99 -1.28 -14.96 -5.60
N TRP A 100 -0.51 -15.21 -4.56
CA TRP A 100 0.74 -15.96 -4.64
C TRP A 100 0.89 -16.88 -3.43
N ASN A 101 1.75 -17.88 -3.57
CA ASN A 101 2.09 -18.78 -2.48
C ASN A 101 3.55 -18.52 -2.07
N PRO A 102 3.81 -17.89 -0.90
CA PRO A 102 5.16 -17.56 -0.46
C PRO A 102 6.04 -18.80 -0.23
N GLU A 103 5.43 -19.94 0.08
CA GLU A 103 6.11 -21.22 0.36
C GLU A 103 6.15 -22.15 -0.87
N SER A 104 5.80 -21.62 -2.04
CA SER A 104 5.90 -22.33 -3.32
C SER A 104 7.37 -22.67 -3.66
N SER A 105 7.58 -23.74 -4.42
CA SER A 105 8.87 -24.05 -5.04
C SER A 105 9.13 -23.24 -6.31
N LYS A 106 8.08 -22.62 -6.89
CA LYS A 106 8.15 -21.75 -8.07
C LYS A 106 8.24 -20.28 -7.67
N ILE A 107 9.11 -19.54 -8.35
CA ILE A 107 9.24 -18.09 -8.21
C ILE A 107 7.95 -17.40 -8.68
N PRO A 108 7.48 -16.34 -7.98
CA PRO A 108 8.05 -15.72 -6.78
C PRO A 108 7.87 -16.54 -5.50
N THR A 109 8.94 -16.67 -4.71
CA THR A 109 8.94 -17.25 -3.36
C THR A 109 9.24 -16.17 -2.32
N ARG A 110 8.99 -16.44 -1.03
CA ARG A 110 9.30 -15.48 0.05
C ARG A 110 10.79 -15.09 0.09
N SER A 111 11.68 -16.07 -0.07
CA SER A 111 13.12 -15.82 -0.13
C SER A 111 13.52 -15.00 -1.35
N TRP A 112 12.91 -15.29 -2.51
CA TRP A 112 13.17 -14.55 -3.74
C TRP A 112 12.74 -13.08 -3.61
N ILE A 113 11.52 -12.80 -3.14
CA ILE A 113 11.04 -11.41 -2.91
C ILE A 113 11.97 -10.67 -1.94
N LYS A 114 12.39 -11.32 -0.85
CA LYS A 114 13.33 -10.73 0.10
C LYS A 114 14.67 -10.38 -0.57
N ASN A 115 15.20 -11.27 -1.41
CA ASN A 115 16.45 -11.02 -2.12
C ASN A 115 16.31 -9.89 -3.15
N VAL A 116 15.16 -9.79 -3.84
CA VAL A 116 14.86 -8.68 -4.77
C VAL A 116 14.90 -7.34 -4.01
N TRP A 117 14.24 -7.24 -2.86
CA TRP A 117 14.26 -6.00 -2.06
C TRP A 117 15.65 -5.71 -1.48
N CYS A 118 16.42 -6.74 -1.09
CA CYS A 118 17.83 -6.55 -0.70
C CYS A 118 18.70 -5.99 -1.84
N PHE A 119 18.44 -6.41 -3.09
CA PHE A 119 19.11 -5.88 -4.26
C PHE A 119 18.69 -4.44 -4.56
N ILE A 120 17.39 -4.16 -4.62
CA ILE A 120 16.85 -2.82 -4.84
C ILE A 120 17.38 -1.85 -3.79
N LYS A 121 17.37 -2.23 -2.51
CA LYS A 121 17.94 -1.41 -1.43
C LYS A 121 19.43 -1.11 -1.64
N GLY A 122 20.20 -2.06 -2.18
CA GLY A 122 21.60 -1.86 -2.55
C GLY A 122 21.77 -0.83 -3.66
N GLU A 123 20.98 -0.94 -4.72
CA GLU A 123 20.98 0.01 -5.84
C GLU A 123 20.48 1.41 -5.43
N MET A 124 19.61 1.47 -4.42
CA MET A 124 19.04 2.73 -3.89
C MET A 124 19.92 3.39 -2.81
N LEU A 125 21.03 2.77 -2.37
CA LEU A 125 21.96 3.37 -1.39
C LEU A 125 22.37 4.82 -1.73
N PRO A 126 22.70 5.16 -2.99
CA PRO A 126 23.08 6.54 -3.36
C PRO A 126 21.95 7.56 -3.19
N TYR A 127 20.70 7.11 -3.11
CA TYR A 127 19.49 7.93 -3.05
C TYR A 127 18.84 7.91 -1.66
N GLN A 128 19.47 7.31 -0.64
CA GLN A 128 18.85 7.19 0.70
C GLN A 128 18.57 8.53 1.39
N SER A 129 19.29 9.59 1.03
CA SER A 129 19.03 10.96 1.50
C SER A 129 17.98 11.70 0.67
N ASP A 130 17.52 11.11 -0.43
CA ASP A 130 16.53 11.74 -1.31
C ASP A 130 15.10 11.51 -0.82
N ASN A 131 14.18 12.34 -1.31
CA ASN A 131 12.77 12.19 -1.00
C ASN A 131 12.13 10.98 -1.70
N HIS A 132 10.98 10.53 -1.17
CA HIS A 132 10.20 9.41 -1.72
C HIS A 132 9.92 9.53 -3.23
N ALA A 133 9.67 10.75 -3.73
CA ALA A 133 9.37 10.96 -5.14
C ALA A 133 10.54 10.59 -6.05
N ARG A 134 11.78 10.88 -5.63
CA ARG A 134 12.99 10.54 -6.39
C ARG A 134 13.25 9.03 -6.39
N ILE A 135 13.06 8.36 -5.27
CA ILE A 135 13.17 6.89 -5.19
C ILE A 135 12.15 6.23 -6.14
N LEU A 136 10.89 6.67 -6.11
CA LEU A 136 9.86 6.14 -7.02
C LEU A 136 10.15 6.45 -8.48
N HIS A 137 10.79 7.58 -8.79
CA HIS A 137 11.22 7.90 -10.15
C HIS A 137 12.28 6.92 -10.67
N GLU A 138 13.27 6.55 -9.86
CA GLU A 138 14.27 5.54 -10.25
C GLU A 138 13.64 4.14 -10.41
N LEU A 139 12.57 3.86 -9.66
CA LEU A 139 11.82 2.60 -9.72
C LEU A 139 10.68 2.60 -10.76
N LYS A 140 10.57 3.62 -11.63
CA LYS A 140 9.42 3.81 -12.54
C LYS A 140 9.11 2.59 -13.41
N ASP A 141 10.12 1.88 -13.87
CA ASP A 141 9.98 0.72 -14.76
C ASP A 141 9.59 -0.55 -13.97
N LEU A 142 9.75 -0.53 -12.64
CA LEU A 142 9.27 -1.55 -11.70
C LEU A 142 7.86 -1.28 -11.16
N LEU A 143 7.29 -0.08 -11.36
CA LEU A 143 5.92 0.24 -10.92
C LEU A 143 4.86 -0.80 -11.33
N PRO A 144 4.84 -1.33 -12.57
CA PRO A 144 3.84 -2.32 -12.95
C PRO A 144 4.14 -3.73 -12.43
N TRP A 145 5.24 -3.96 -11.71
CA TRP A 145 5.60 -5.29 -11.23
C TRP A 145 5.07 -5.55 -9.82
N CYS A 146 4.39 -6.68 -9.65
CA CYS A 146 3.84 -7.14 -8.39
C CYS A 146 4.95 -7.66 -7.47
N LEU A 147 5.52 -6.76 -6.65
CA LEU A 147 6.68 -7.02 -5.79
C LEU A 147 6.43 -6.69 -4.31
N ILE A 148 5.28 -6.13 -3.95
CA ILE A 148 4.95 -5.76 -2.57
C ILE A 148 4.21 -6.92 -1.89
N PRO A 149 4.83 -7.69 -0.98
CA PRO A 149 4.17 -8.80 -0.30
C PRO A 149 3.17 -8.28 0.73
N CYS A 150 1.93 -8.74 0.64
CA CYS A 150 0.84 -8.30 1.49
C CYS A 150 0.02 -9.49 2.02
N LYS A 151 -0.63 -9.29 3.16
CA LYS A 151 -1.64 -10.19 3.72
C LYS A 151 -2.99 -9.48 3.86
N ILE A 152 -4.05 -10.23 3.63
CA ILE A 152 -5.43 -9.78 3.83
C ILE A 152 -6.27 -10.90 4.46
N GLU A 153 -7.20 -10.56 5.34
CA GLU A 153 -8.10 -11.54 5.98
C GLU A 153 -9.29 -11.90 5.06
N HIS A 154 -9.57 -13.20 4.90
CA HIS A 154 -10.47 -13.76 3.88
C HIS A 154 -11.97 -13.46 4.09
N GLU A 155 -12.41 -13.02 5.27
CA GLU A 155 -13.84 -12.71 5.51
C GLU A 155 -14.39 -11.61 4.56
N GLN A 156 -13.52 -10.81 3.93
CA GLN A 156 -13.89 -9.79 2.94
C GLN A 156 -13.83 -10.27 1.47
N LEU A 157 -13.36 -11.49 1.20
CA LEU A 157 -13.32 -12.09 -0.16
C LEU A 157 -14.67 -12.67 -0.59
N CYS A 158 -15.56 -12.93 0.37
CA CYS A 158 -16.88 -13.50 0.14
C CYS A 158 -17.86 -12.43 -0.38
N GLY A 159 -17.80 -12.18 -1.68
CA GLY A 159 -18.76 -11.31 -2.35
C GLY A 159 -18.19 -10.56 -3.54
N GLY A 160 -17.71 -11.27 -4.57
CA GLY A 160 -17.56 -10.65 -5.89
C GLY A 160 -16.51 -9.54 -6.04
N PHE A 161 -15.72 -9.20 -5.01
CA PHE A 161 -15.11 -7.86 -5.00
C PHE A 161 -13.60 -7.77 -5.21
N LEU A 162 -12.81 -8.71 -4.69
CA LEU A 162 -11.55 -8.99 -5.39
C LEU A 162 -11.81 -9.65 -6.75
N ILE A 163 -13.05 -10.05 -7.08
CA ILE A 163 -13.41 -10.53 -8.43
C ILE A 163 -13.49 -9.39 -9.46
N THR A 164 -13.31 -8.10 -9.09
CA THR A 164 -13.13 -7.03 -10.11
C THR A 164 -11.68 -6.60 -10.31
N TYR A 165 -10.84 -6.72 -9.28
CA TYR A 165 -9.39 -6.58 -9.40
C TYR A 165 -8.69 -7.88 -9.85
N ALA A 166 -9.22 -9.05 -9.51
CA ALA A 166 -8.84 -10.39 -9.99
C ALA A 166 -9.87 -10.94 -11.01
N ARG A 167 -10.44 -10.08 -11.86
CA ARG A 167 -11.59 -10.38 -12.75
C ARG A 167 -11.36 -11.34 -13.90
N HIS A 168 -10.21 -12.02 -13.97
CA HIS A 168 -9.94 -12.95 -15.06
C HIS A 168 -9.66 -14.41 -14.68
N TYR A 169 -9.72 -14.78 -13.38
CA TYR A 169 -9.31 -16.13 -12.95
C TYR A 169 -10.36 -17.00 -12.26
N LEU A 170 -11.57 -16.48 -11.97
CA LEU A 170 -12.61 -17.29 -11.31
C LEU A 170 -13.58 -18.00 -12.27
N TYR A 171 -13.18 -18.29 -13.50
CA TYR A 171 -14.01 -19.10 -14.41
C TYR A 171 -13.61 -20.58 -14.55
N ASN A 172 -12.53 -21.07 -13.92
CA ASN A 172 -12.10 -22.47 -14.11
C ASN A 172 -11.68 -23.21 -12.82
N LYS A 173 -12.48 -23.12 -11.76
CA LYS A 173 -12.48 -24.18 -10.73
C LYS A 173 -13.91 -24.45 -10.26
N VAL A 174 -14.58 -25.27 -11.07
CA VAL A 174 -15.85 -25.91 -10.76
C VAL A 174 -15.70 -26.72 -9.46
N ASP A 175 -16.57 -26.38 -8.51
CA ASP A 175 -17.31 -27.30 -7.64
C ASP A 175 -16.63 -28.65 -7.34
N SER A 176 -15.93 -28.76 -6.21
CA SER A 176 -15.76 -30.04 -5.49
C SER A 176 -15.10 -29.91 -4.11
N GLU A 177 -14.35 -28.84 -3.81
CA GLU A 177 -13.60 -28.75 -2.54
C GLU A 177 -14.19 -27.78 -1.50
N ARG A 178 -15.28 -27.06 -1.82
CA ARG A 178 -15.86 -25.97 -0.99
C ARG A 178 -16.49 -26.40 0.34
N ARG A 179 -16.60 -27.69 0.67
CA ARG A 179 -17.40 -28.15 1.82
C ARG A 179 -16.62 -28.64 3.04
N ARG A 180 -15.29 -28.49 3.11
CA ARG A 180 -14.50 -29.01 4.25
C ARG A 180 -13.61 -28.03 5.01
N GLU A 181 -13.49 -26.77 4.61
CA GLU A 181 -12.66 -25.77 5.32
C GLU A 181 -13.51 -24.57 5.76
N MET A 182 -14.28 -24.72 6.83
CA MET A 182 -15.19 -23.66 7.31
C MET A 182 -14.79 -23.09 8.69
N ASN A 183 -13.63 -23.45 9.25
CA ASN A 183 -13.26 -23.07 10.63
C ASN A 183 -11.84 -22.51 10.83
N GLU A 184 -11.09 -22.19 9.78
CA GLU A 184 -9.81 -21.47 9.94
C GLU A 184 -9.92 -20.06 9.37
N LYS A 185 -9.50 -19.05 10.17
CA LYS A 185 -9.30 -17.67 9.72
C LYS A 185 -8.27 -17.70 8.58
N LYS A 186 -8.74 -17.80 7.35
CA LYS A 186 -7.86 -17.89 6.18
C LYS A 186 -7.32 -16.48 5.90
N CYS A 187 -6.00 -16.32 5.89
CA CYS A 187 -5.36 -15.13 5.34
C CYS A 187 -4.94 -15.44 3.91
N VAL A 188 -5.10 -14.48 3.01
CA VAL A 188 -4.64 -14.60 1.61
C VAL A 188 -3.38 -13.79 1.44
N ASN A 189 -2.37 -14.41 0.83
CA ASN A 189 -1.12 -13.75 0.48
C ASN A 189 -1.26 -13.12 -0.91
N LEU A 190 -0.95 -11.83 -1.00
CA LEU A 190 -1.03 -11.06 -2.23
C LEU A 190 0.33 -10.43 -2.55
N LEU A 191 0.57 -10.19 -3.84
CA LEU A 191 1.62 -9.30 -4.32
C LEU A 191 0.96 -8.10 -4.99
N TYR A 192 1.20 -6.91 -4.47
CA TYR A 192 0.74 -5.65 -5.06
C TYR A 192 1.79 -5.09 -6.04
N PRO A 193 1.35 -4.45 -7.14
CA PRO A 193 2.24 -3.71 -8.02
C PRO A 193 2.88 -2.55 -7.25
N LEU A 194 4.14 -2.26 -7.56
CA LEU A 194 4.87 -1.19 -6.87
C LEU A 194 4.22 0.20 -7.07
N GLY A 195 3.51 0.41 -8.18
CA GLY A 195 2.71 1.61 -8.43
C GLY A 195 1.60 1.84 -7.40
N ASP A 196 1.07 0.75 -6.81
CA ASP A 196 0.00 0.79 -5.81
C ASP A 196 0.53 0.66 -4.38
N ILE A 197 1.78 1.09 -4.12
CA ILE A 197 2.36 1.05 -2.78
C ILE A 197 1.53 1.78 -1.72
N ASN A 198 0.77 2.79 -2.13
CA ASN A 198 -0.14 3.53 -1.25
C ASN A 198 -1.42 2.76 -0.89
N ALA A 199 -1.70 1.61 -1.49
CA ALA A 199 -2.86 0.77 -1.18
C ALA A 199 -2.59 -0.22 -0.02
N VAL A 200 -1.34 -0.29 0.44
CA VAL A 200 -0.86 -1.26 1.45
C VAL A 200 -0.41 -0.51 2.69
N LEU A 201 -0.79 -0.99 3.87
CA LEU A 201 -0.45 -0.36 5.15
C LEU A 201 0.71 -1.10 5.84
N ASP A 202 1.71 -0.38 6.31
CA ASP A 202 2.66 -0.92 7.29
C ASP A 202 2.08 -0.80 8.71
N ILE A 203 1.26 -1.78 9.07
CA ILE A 203 0.56 -1.80 10.36
C ILE A 203 1.50 -1.80 11.57
N ASN A 204 2.74 -2.30 11.40
CA ASN A 204 3.69 -2.48 12.49
C ASN A 204 4.19 -1.14 13.04
N THR A 205 4.03 -0.07 12.27
CA THR A 205 4.37 1.30 12.68
C THR A 205 3.33 1.94 13.61
N PHE A 206 2.14 1.35 13.73
CA PHE A 206 1.05 1.85 14.56
C PHE A 206 1.00 1.14 15.92
N HIS A 207 0.58 1.85 16.96
CA HIS A 207 0.47 1.32 18.32
C HIS A 207 -0.85 1.72 19.00
N GLY A 208 -1.20 1.01 20.07
CA GLY A 208 -2.38 1.31 20.90
C GLY A 208 -3.71 1.19 20.16
N ASP A 209 -4.66 2.05 20.53
CA ASP A 209 -6.04 2.03 20.03
C ASP A 209 -6.10 2.27 18.51
N LEU A 210 -5.16 3.05 17.96
CA LEU A 210 -5.07 3.29 16.52
C LEU A 210 -4.71 2.03 15.74
N ALA A 211 -3.77 1.23 16.25
CA ALA A 211 -3.41 -0.04 15.63
C ALA A 211 -4.59 -1.02 15.66
N GLN A 212 -5.36 -1.06 16.75
CA GLN A 212 -6.56 -1.89 16.86
C GLN A 212 -7.64 -1.42 15.88
N ALA A 213 -7.87 -0.10 15.80
CA ALA A 213 -8.82 0.49 14.87
C ALA A 213 -8.46 0.19 13.42
N LEU A 214 -7.20 0.35 13.01
CA LEU A 214 -6.74 0.06 11.65
C LEU A 214 -6.79 -1.44 11.32
N ASN A 215 -6.41 -2.32 12.26
CA ASN A 215 -6.55 -3.77 12.08
C ASN A 215 -8.02 -4.20 11.91
N SER A 216 -8.95 -3.53 12.60
CA SER A 216 -10.38 -3.83 12.47
C SER A 216 -10.94 -3.55 11.06
N LEU A 217 -10.28 -2.67 10.29
CA LEU A 217 -10.64 -2.39 8.91
C LEU A 217 -10.28 -3.53 7.95
N LYS A 218 -9.39 -4.45 8.37
CA LYS A 218 -8.87 -5.59 7.59
C LYS A 218 -8.30 -5.17 6.22
N LEU A 219 -7.60 -4.04 6.20
CA LEU A 219 -6.91 -3.53 5.01
C LEU A 219 -5.77 -4.46 4.57
N PRO A 220 -5.28 -4.35 3.32
CA PRO A 220 -4.03 -4.99 2.93
C PRO A 220 -2.87 -4.50 3.78
N VAL A 221 -2.20 -5.43 4.47
CA VAL A 221 -1.06 -5.14 5.36
C VAL A 221 0.22 -5.70 4.77
N LEU A 222 1.31 -4.95 4.89
CA LEU A 222 2.65 -5.35 4.47
C LEU A 222 3.12 -6.64 5.20
N ASP A 223 3.50 -7.68 4.45
CA ASP A 223 4.03 -8.95 4.98
C ASP A 223 5.56 -9.03 4.88
N THR A 224 6.25 -7.98 5.33
CA THR A 224 7.72 -7.97 5.42
C THR A 224 8.21 -6.87 6.35
N ASN A 225 9.42 -7.06 6.90
CA ASN A 225 10.12 -6.07 7.73
C ASN A 225 11.24 -5.37 6.93
N ASP A 226 11.10 -5.25 5.60
CA ASP A 226 12.09 -4.56 4.78
C ASP A 226 12.03 -3.06 5.01
N SER A 227 13.16 -2.45 5.39
CA SER A 227 13.18 -1.04 5.79
C SER A 227 12.91 -0.06 4.64
N LEU A 228 13.34 -0.38 3.41
CA LEU A 228 13.11 0.48 2.26
C LEU A 228 11.64 0.40 1.84
N LEU A 229 11.10 -0.81 1.80
CA LEU A 229 9.69 -0.98 1.48
C LEU A 229 8.80 -0.35 2.56
N GLY A 230 9.12 -0.57 3.83
CA GLY A 230 8.43 0.02 4.98
C GLY A 230 8.43 1.55 4.95
N SER A 231 9.55 2.18 4.57
CA SER A 231 9.59 3.64 4.42
C SER A 231 8.68 4.13 3.29
N LEU A 232 8.63 3.40 2.16
CA LEU A 232 7.82 3.79 1.01
C LEU A 232 6.32 3.52 1.18
N THR A 233 5.93 2.60 2.06
CA THR A 233 4.53 2.29 2.35
C THR A 233 3.89 3.28 3.35
N PRO A 234 2.58 3.54 3.22
CA PRO A 234 1.79 4.22 4.24
C PRO A 234 2.09 3.71 5.66
N SER A 235 2.53 4.63 6.53
CA SER A 235 2.95 4.38 7.90
C SER A 235 2.45 5.49 8.83
N ILE A 236 2.71 5.36 10.13
CA ILE A 236 2.38 6.39 11.13
C ILE A 236 3.01 7.76 10.81
N GLU A 237 4.13 7.77 10.07
CA GLU A 237 4.85 8.99 9.68
C GLU A 237 4.20 9.69 8.48
N SER A 238 3.42 8.96 7.66
CA SER A 238 2.80 9.47 6.43
C SER A 238 1.28 9.52 6.52
N CYS A 239 0.75 10.60 7.10
CA CYS A 239 -0.70 10.81 7.18
C CYS A 239 -1.37 10.82 5.80
N THR A 240 -0.76 11.50 4.83
CA THR A 240 -1.28 11.56 3.45
C THR A 240 -1.28 10.17 2.81
N GLY A 241 -0.27 9.34 3.10
CA GLY A 241 -0.22 7.93 2.68
C GLY A 241 -1.34 7.09 3.29
N VAL A 242 -1.58 7.22 4.60
CA VAL A 242 -2.67 6.52 5.31
C VAL A 242 -4.03 6.92 4.74
N LEU A 243 -4.27 8.21 4.53
CA LEU A 243 -5.51 8.71 3.94
C LEU A 243 -5.70 8.16 2.51
N LYS A 244 -4.64 8.17 1.70
CA LYS A 244 -4.67 7.61 0.35
C LYS A 244 -4.93 6.10 0.38
N CYS A 245 -4.37 5.37 1.34
CA CYS A 245 -4.64 3.94 1.53
C CYS A 245 -6.11 3.66 1.84
N LEU A 246 -6.71 4.44 2.75
CA LEU A 246 -8.14 4.35 3.06
C LEU A 246 -9.00 4.66 1.83
N TYR A 247 -8.61 5.67 1.04
CA TYR A 247 -9.32 6.04 -0.19
C TYR A 247 -9.24 4.96 -1.28
N LEU A 248 -8.05 4.41 -1.53
CA LEU A 248 -7.87 3.36 -2.53
C LEU A 248 -8.66 2.10 -2.16
N ASN A 249 -8.81 1.80 -0.87
CA ASN A 249 -9.58 0.67 -0.35
C ASN A 249 -11.04 1.03 0.02
N ARG A 250 -11.55 2.23 -0.35
CA ARG A 250 -12.87 2.74 0.11
C ARG A 250 -14.04 1.82 -0.24
N GLU A 251 -14.01 1.20 -1.41
CA GLU A 251 -15.08 0.32 -1.85
C GLU A 251 -15.15 -0.97 -1.01
N MET A 252 -14.00 -1.46 -0.52
CA MET A 252 -13.96 -2.59 0.41
C MET A 252 -14.52 -2.21 1.78
N LEU A 253 -14.18 -1.02 2.25
CA LEU A 253 -14.72 -0.47 3.49
C LEU A 253 -16.24 -0.26 3.38
N GLN A 254 -16.74 0.24 2.24
CA GLN A 254 -18.17 0.42 1.95
C GLN A 254 -18.94 -0.90 1.83
N LYS A 255 -18.30 -2.05 1.67
CA LYS A 255 -19.01 -3.34 1.68
C LYS A 255 -18.95 -3.98 3.06
N SER A 256 -17.97 -3.57 3.86
CA SER A 256 -17.75 -4.01 5.23
C SER A 256 -18.40 -3.09 6.27
N HIS A 257 -19.48 -2.36 5.91
CA HIS A 257 -20.15 -1.42 6.83
C HIS A 257 -20.58 -2.07 8.16
N SER A 258 -20.83 -3.38 8.20
CA SER A 258 -21.15 -4.11 9.43
C SER A 258 -19.97 -4.30 10.38
N ILE A 259 -18.73 -4.12 9.89
CA ILE A 259 -17.46 -4.30 10.63
C ILE A 259 -16.94 -2.96 11.15
N LEU A 260 -17.40 -1.84 10.58
CA LEU A 260 -16.93 -0.50 10.95
C LEU A 260 -17.57 -0.05 12.26
N HIS A 261 -16.83 -0.25 13.36
CA HIS A 261 -17.21 0.26 14.67
C HIS A 261 -16.98 1.77 14.75
N GLN A 262 -18.01 2.49 15.25
CA GLN A 262 -17.97 3.94 15.43
C GLN A 262 -16.74 4.39 16.23
N GLU A 263 -16.38 3.68 17.29
CA GLU A 263 -15.24 3.98 18.16
C GLU A 263 -13.92 3.96 17.39
N HIS A 264 -13.69 2.91 16.58
CA HIS A 264 -12.50 2.80 15.74
C HIS A 264 -12.43 3.90 14.68
N CYS A 265 -13.55 4.22 14.04
CA CYS A 265 -13.61 5.32 13.07
C CYS A 265 -13.29 6.67 13.72
N THR A 266 -13.77 6.91 14.95
CA THR A 266 -13.44 8.12 15.72
C THR A 266 -11.94 8.20 16.01
N VAL A 267 -11.30 7.12 16.46
CA VAL A 267 -9.84 7.10 16.72
C VAL A 267 -9.04 7.41 15.44
N ILE A 268 -9.43 6.85 14.29
CA ILE A 268 -8.76 7.12 13.02
C ILE A 268 -8.93 8.58 12.59
N LEU A 269 -10.14 9.14 12.72
CA LEU A 269 -10.40 10.55 12.40
C LEU A 269 -9.61 11.50 13.31
N GLU A 270 -9.47 11.18 14.60
CA GLU A 270 -8.66 11.96 15.53
C GLU A 270 -7.18 11.94 15.17
N PHE A 271 -6.64 10.77 14.80
CA PHE A 271 -5.28 10.65 14.27
C PHE A 271 -5.07 11.53 13.04
N LEU A 272 -5.94 11.42 12.03
CA LEU A 272 -5.85 12.24 10.82
C LEU A 272 -5.89 13.72 11.16
N SER A 273 -6.79 14.12 12.06
CA SER A 273 -6.93 15.51 12.49
C SER A 273 -5.68 16.06 13.16
N GLU A 274 -5.05 15.27 14.02
CA GLU A 274 -3.80 15.64 14.69
C GLU A 274 -2.67 15.80 13.68
N CYS A 275 -2.60 14.90 12.69
CA CYS A 275 -1.59 15.00 11.63
C CYS A 275 -1.74 16.27 10.80
N PHE A 276 -2.96 16.67 10.44
CA PHE A 276 -3.20 17.94 9.75
C PHE A 276 -2.87 19.15 10.63
N ARG A 277 -3.20 19.10 11.93
CA ARG A 277 -2.90 20.16 12.90
C ARG A 277 -1.39 20.38 13.07
N CYS A 278 -0.62 19.30 13.14
CA CYS A 278 0.83 19.36 13.27
C CYS A 278 1.57 19.76 11.98
N GLY A 279 0.87 20.00 10.87
CA GLY A 279 1.51 20.25 9.57
C GLY A 279 2.22 19.03 8.98
N ARG A 280 1.95 17.82 9.51
CA ARG A 280 2.45 16.54 8.97
C ARG A 280 1.69 16.10 7.72
N GLY A 281 0.56 16.74 7.43
CA GLY A 281 -0.03 16.75 6.09
C GLY A 281 0.81 17.64 5.19
N GLU A 282 1.96 17.15 4.72
CA GLU A 282 2.77 17.84 3.72
C GLU A 282 1.91 18.26 2.52
N GLN A 283 2.21 19.45 1.97
CA GLN A 283 1.61 20.11 0.80
C GLN A 283 0.28 19.50 0.35
N VAL A 284 -0.84 20.09 0.80
CA VAL A 284 -2.23 19.70 0.48
C VAL A 284 -2.31 19.09 -0.92
N HIS A 285 -2.30 17.75 -0.97
CA HIS A 285 -2.41 17.03 -2.23
C HIS A 285 -3.69 17.53 -2.93
N PRO A 286 -3.68 17.80 -4.25
CA PRO A 286 -4.84 18.39 -4.92
C PRO A 286 -6.14 17.59 -4.67
N ASP A 287 -6.01 16.27 -4.56
CA ASP A 287 -7.13 15.36 -4.33
C ASP A 287 -7.46 15.07 -2.86
N LEU A 288 -6.78 15.70 -1.90
CA LEU A 288 -6.96 15.43 -0.47
C LEU A 288 -8.42 15.56 -0.03
N ILE A 289 -9.10 16.60 -0.50
CA ILE A 289 -10.51 16.86 -0.21
C ILE A 289 -11.40 15.74 -0.75
N THR A 290 -11.10 15.25 -1.95
CA THR A 290 -11.82 14.14 -2.59
C THR A 290 -11.64 12.87 -1.77
N TRP A 291 -10.41 12.56 -1.36
CA TRP A 291 -10.12 11.38 -0.54
C TRP A 291 -10.87 11.40 0.78
N ILE A 292 -10.83 12.54 1.47
CA ILE A 292 -11.56 12.74 2.73
C ILE A 292 -13.06 12.55 2.54
N LYS A 293 -13.66 13.04 1.45
CA LYS A 293 -15.10 12.91 1.25
C LYS A 293 -15.54 11.49 0.94
N GLU A 294 -14.78 10.76 0.13
CA GLU A 294 -15.22 9.45 -0.35
C GLU A 294 -14.95 8.28 0.60
N ILE A 295 -14.07 8.43 1.59
CA ILE A 295 -13.80 7.37 2.58
C ILE A 295 -15.00 7.15 3.51
N PRO A 296 -15.45 5.90 3.71
CA PRO A 296 -16.58 5.58 4.58
C PRO A 296 -16.16 5.44 6.04
N ILE A 297 -15.59 6.50 6.63
CA ILE A 297 -15.19 6.50 8.06
C ILE A 297 -15.85 7.64 8.86
N HIS A 298 -16.73 8.41 8.23
CA HIS A 298 -17.36 9.55 8.89
C HIS A 298 -18.54 9.09 9.73
N VAL A 299 -18.57 9.55 10.97
CA VAL A 299 -19.59 9.17 11.94
C VAL A 299 -20.68 10.23 11.96
N THR A 300 -21.91 9.82 11.70
CA THR A 300 -23.08 10.70 11.82
C THR A 300 -23.53 10.83 13.27
N VAL A 301 -24.37 11.84 13.53
CA VAL A 301 -25.02 12.03 14.84
C VAL A 301 -25.88 10.84 15.26
N SER A 302 -26.41 10.08 14.29
CA SER A 302 -27.17 8.84 14.55
C SER A 302 -26.28 7.63 14.82
N GLY A 303 -24.95 7.80 14.87
CA GLY A 303 -23.98 6.72 15.06
C GLY A 303 -23.69 5.88 13.82
N CYS A 304 -24.18 6.28 12.64
CA CYS A 304 -23.92 5.56 11.40
C CYS A 304 -22.56 5.97 10.83
N VAL A 305 -21.82 5.01 10.27
CA VAL A 305 -20.59 5.28 9.51
C VAL A 305 -20.93 5.44 8.03
N THR A 306 -20.45 6.50 7.39
CA THR A 306 -20.77 6.84 5.99
C THR A 306 -19.61 7.55 5.29
N SER A 307 -19.64 7.54 3.95
CA SER A 307 -18.91 8.51 3.13
C SER A 307 -19.71 9.81 2.99
N LEU A 308 -19.03 10.91 2.65
CA LEU A 308 -19.64 12.22 2.46
C LEU A 308 -19.99 12.40 0.98
N ASN A 309 -21.28 12.30 0.66
CA ASN A 309 -21.78 12.56 -0.69
C ASN A 309 -21.67 14.06 -1.01
N THR A 310 -21.10 14.41 -2.16
CA THR A 310 -20.93 15.79 -2.64
C THR A 310 -22.24 16.50 -2.99
N THR A 311 -23.34 15.76 -3.14
CA THR A 311 -24.66 16.29 -3.51
C THR A 311 -25.52 16.70 -2.31
N GLN A 312 -25.14 16.34 -1.08
CA GLN A 312 -25.90 16.63 0.14
C GLN A 312 -25.28 17.76 0.95
N MET A 313 -26.13 18.51 1.65
CA MET A 313 -25.65 19.50 2.61
C MET A 313 -25.01 18.77 3.80
N ILE A 314 -23.73 19.06 4.07
CA ILE A 314 -22.99 18.46 5.19
C ILE A 314 -22.88 19.51 6.29
N LEU A 315 -23.26 19.14 7.52
CA LEU A 315 -23.14 19.98 8.69
C LEU A 315 -22.47 19.22 9.82
N VAL A 316 -21.65 19.93 10.58
CA VAL A 316 -20.92 19.42 11.72
C VAL A 316 -21.62 19.89 12.99
N VAL A 317 -21.99 18.97 13.88
CA VAL A 317 -22.78 19.28 15.09
C VAL A 317 -21.86 19.37 16.31
N PRO A 318 -21.66 20.55 16.91
CA PRO A 318 -20.72 20.76 18.02
C PRO A 318 -20.94 19.81 19.20
N SER A 319 -19.85 19.48 19.90
CA SER A 319 -19.90 18.68 21.12
C SER A 319 -20.80 19.34 22.17
N GLY A 320 -21.73 18.57 22.74
CA GLY A 320 -22.66 19.04 23.77
C GLY A 320 -24.02 19.53 23.24
N MET A 321 -24.25 19.56 21.93
CA MET A 321 -25.62 19.80 21.41
C MET A 321 -26.53 18.59 21.65
N PRO A 322 -27.81 18.81 22.02
CA PRO A 322 -28.80 17.75 22.04
C PRO A 322 -28.98 17.16 20.65
N THR A 323 -28.74 15.87 20.52
CA THR A 323 -28.81 15.13 19.25
C THR A 323 -30.18 14.47 19.04
N ASN A 324 -31.04 14.45 20.07
CA ASN A 324 -32.35 13.82 20.01
C ASN A 324 -33.29 14.57 19.04
N GLY A 325 -33.77 13.88 17.99
CA GLY A 325 -34.71 14.41 17.01
C GLY A 325 -34.09 15.24 15.89
N ILE A 326 -32.79 15.52 15.95
CA ILE A 326 -32.08 16.24 14.87
C ILE A 326 -31.92 15.37 13.62
N ASP A 327 -31.94 14.04 13.80
CA ASP A 327 -31.92 13.02 12.76
C ASP A 327 -33.19 13.07 11.89
N VAL A 328 -34.35 13.40 12.47
CA VAL A 328 -35.61 13.58 11.74
C VAL A 328 -35.52 14.78 10.81
N TRP A 329 -34.98 15.89 11.30
CA TRP A 329 -34.75 17.09 10.50
C TRP A 329 -33.73 16.84 9.39
N ALA A 330 -32.64 16.13 9.70
CA ALA A 330 -31.60 15.76 8.73
C ALA A 330 -32.18 14.95 7.56
N LYS A 331 -33.02 13.95 7.85
CA LYS A 331 -33.72 13.14 6.83
C LYS A 331 -34.64 14.00 5.96
N GLN A 332 -35.44 14.89 6.55
CA GLN A 332 -36.38 15.75 5.81
C GLN A 332 -35.69 16.76 4.89
N THR A 333 -34.50 17.20 5.28
CA THR A 333 -33.72 18.22 4.54
C THR A 333 -32.65 17.62 3.65
N GLN A 334 -32.52 16.29 3.61
CA GLN A 334 -31.42 15.59 2.91
C GLN A 334 -30.04 16.11 3.35
N THR A 335 -29.89 16.41 4.64
CA THR A 335 -28.65 16.91 5.23
C THR A 335 -27.94 15.77 5.95
N THR A 336 -26.62 15.63 5.75
CA THR A 336 -25.78 14.73 6.56
C THR A 336 -25.23 15.50 7.76
N LEU A 337 -25.58 15.04 8.96
CA LEU A 337 -25.09 15.60 10.23
C LEU A 337 -23.95 14.76 10.77
N LEU A 338 -22.75 15.33 10.81
CA LEU A 338 -21.55 14.70 11.34
C LEU A 338 -21.41 14.97 12.84
N LYS A 339 -21.04 13.92 13.58
CA LYS A 339 -20.67 14.01 14.98
C LYS A 339 -19.26 14.58 15.06
N THR A 340 -19.08 15.73 15.72
CA THR A 340 -17.74 16.24 16.01
C THR A 340 -17.16 15.53 17.22
N THR A 341 -15.92 15.06 17.12
CA THR A 341 -15.07 14.88 18.30
C THR A 341 -14.15 16.09 18.45
N THR A 342 -13.65 16.30 19.66
CA THR A 342 -12.94 17.52 20.10
C THR A 342 -11.74 17.90 19.21
N ASN A 343 -11.16 16.93 18.49
CA ASN A 343 -10.03 17.16 17.59
C ASN A 343 -10.40 17.17 16.09
N CYS A 344 -11.59 16.69 15.70
CA CYS A 344 -12.01 16.59 14.30
C CYS A 344 -12.32 17.94 13.63
N GLU A 345 -12.45 19.03 14.39
CA GLU A 345 -12.76 20.34 13.82
C GLU A 345 -11.70 20.83 12.84
N VAL A 346 -10.41 20.58 13.11
CA VAL A 346 -9.30 20.99 12.22
C VAL A 346 -9.39 20.24 10.89
N TYR A 347 -9.57 18.92 10.96
CA TYR A 347 -9.78 18.05 9.79
C TYR A 347 -10.97 18.52 8.95
N LEU A 348 -12.12 18.78 9.57
CA LEU A 348 -13.36 19.17 8.88
C LEU A 348 -13.30 20.61 8.34
N LYS A 349 -12.62 21.55 9.02
CA LYS A 349 -12.40 22.93 8.56
C LYS A 349 -11.53 23.00 7.31
N HIS A 350 -10.50 22.17 7.23
CA HIS A 350 -9.63 22.11 6.05
C HIS A 350 -10.25 21.40 4.84
N SER A 351 -11.23 20.51 5.06
CA SER A 351 -11.66 19.55 4.02
C SER A 351 -13.09 19.67 3.54
N ILE A 352 -14.06 20.13 4.36
CA ILE A 352 -15.48 19.89 4.06
C ILE A 352 -16.37 21.14 4.14
N CYS A 353 -16.11 22.13 5.01
CA CYS A 353 -17.08 23.21 5.25
C CYS A 353 -16.53 24.63 5.05
N ARG A 354 -16.96 25.30 3.96
CA ARG A 354 -16.88 26.77 3.79
C ARG A 354 -17.95 27.54 4.58
N ARG A 355 -18.84 26.86 5.30
CA ARG A 355 -19.88 27.50 6.11
C ARG A 355 -19.94 26.84 7.48
N GLU A 356 -19.25 27.43 8.43
CA GLU A 356 -19.59 27.28 9.85
C GLU A 356 -21.01 27.84 10.04
N VAL A 357 -22.04 27.00 10.00
CA VAL A 357 -23.42 27.44 10.22
C VAL A 357 -23.74 27.39 11.72
N TYR A 358 -22.96 28.09 12.55
CA TYR A 358 -23.24 28.18 13.99
C TYR A 358 -24.54 28.95 14.27
N ALA A 359 -24.77 30.06 13.56
CA ALA A 359 -25.90 30.95 13.83
C ALA A 359 -27.19 30.60 13.07
N THR A 360 -27.09 30.28 11.77
CA THR A 360 -28.28 30.07 10.91
C THR A 360 -28.95 28.71 11.15
N LEU A 361 -28.18 27.69 11.57
CA LEU A 361 -28.71 26.36 11.88
C LEU A 361 -29.47 26.41 13.21
N MET A 362 -28.90 27.05 14.23
CA MET A 362 -29.60 27.38 15.47
C MET A 362 -30.86 28.18 15.19
N ARG A 363 -30.80 29.21 14.34
CA ARG A 363 -31.98 30.00 13.96
C ARG A 363 -33.03 29.13 13.28
N ASN A 364 -32.68 28.30 12.30
CA ASN A 364 -33.68 27.50 11.56
C ASN A 364 -34.23 26.31 12.36
N ILE A 365 -33.41 25.64 13.17
CA ILE A 365 -33.82 24.52 14.02
C ILE A 365 -34.64 25.03 15.20
N PHE A 366 -34.17 26.05 15.93
CA PHE A 366 -34.98 26.65 17.00
C PHE A 366 -36.26 27.29 16.42
N TYR A 367 -36.22 28.13 15.38
CA TYR A 367 -37.46 28.76 14.91
C TYR A 367 -38.49 27.76 14.32
N LYS A 368 -38.08 26.64 13.71
CA LYS A 368 -39.03 25.61 13.26
C LYS A 368 -39.55 24.74 14.40
N HIS A 369 -38.70 24.26 15.32
CA HIS A 369 -39.15 23.37 16.39
C HIS A 369 -39.76 24.09 17.58
N PHE A 370 -39.30 25.30 17.93
CA PHE A 370 -39.88 26.10 19.00
C PHE A 370 -41.27 26.60 18.63
N ASN A 371 -41.55 26.90 17.35
CA ASN A 371 -42.92 27.17 16.89
C ASN A 371 -43.82 25.94 17.00
N ILE A 372 -43.35 24.74 16.68
CA ILE A 372 -44.16 23.52 16.80
C ILE A 372 -44.42 23.15 18.27
N TYR A 373 -43.43 23.37 19.16
CA TYR A 373 -43.57 23.12 20.60
C TYR A 373 -44.48 24.16 21.28
N LEU A 374 -44.34 25.45 20.97
CA LEU A 374 -45.25 26.50 21.46
C LEU A 374 -46.66 26.31 20.93
N TYR A 375 -46.84 25.93 19.66
CA TYR A 375 -48.18 25.68 19.11
C TYR A 375 -48.88 24.47 19.75
N LYS A 376 -48.13 23.48 20.25
CA LYS A 376 -48.68 22.35 21.02
C LYS A 376 -48.95 22.69 22.49
N ILE A 377 -48.19 23.61 23.09
CA ILE A 377 -48.39 24.06 24.47
C ILE A 377 -49.56 25.06 24.54
N VAL A 378 -49.69 25.97 23.57
CA VAL A 378 -50.80 26.95 23.49
C VAL A 378 -52.13 26.31 23.08
N LYS A 379 -52.14 25.08 22.55
CA LYS A 379 -53.37 24.29 22.31
C LYS A 379 -53.77 23.39 23.49
N ARG A 380 -52.97 23.34 24.56
CA ARG A 380 -53.21 22.52 25.76
C ARG A 380 -53.40 23.34 27.04
N ILE A 381 -53.36 24.66 26.94
CA ILE A 381 -53.88 25.63 27.91
C ILE A 381 -55.13 26.22 27.27
#